data_AF-A0A435B320-F1
#
_entry.id   AF-A0A435B320-F1
#
_cell.length_a   1.000
_cell.length_b   1.000
_cell.length_c   1.000
_cell.angle_alpha   90.00
_cell.angle_beta   90.00
_cell.angle_gamma   90.00
#
_symmetry.space_group_name_H-M   'P 1'
#
loop_
_entity.id
_entity.type
_entity.pdbx_description
1 polymer ?
#
loop_
_entity_poly.entity_id
_entity_poly.type
_entity_poly.pdbx_seq_one_letter_code
_entity_poly.pdbx_strand_id
1 'polypeptide(L)'
;MNMHAQPQRTPAETALIDAFGERLSLLPGDGAVMMKRDDAIEAIKRGLPSRRVESWHYTDLRRLLNLNPVPDFEPAATAKAMAPVLEGSAVLPVLNGASTAKLPAVEGVTVQRLSEKLTDGSVASGLDPYGAKATIVERQSGEGIGLVSS
;
A
#
# COMPACT_ATOMS: atom_id res chain seq x y z
N MET A 1 25.49 10.10 27.52
CA MET A 1 24.42 9.09 27.31
C MET A 1 23.27 9.80 26.62
N ASN A 2 23.11 9.62 25.30
CA ASN A 2 22.01 10.24 24.56
C ASN A 2 20.82 9.28 24.54
N MET A 3 19.80 9.56 25.35
CA MET A 3 18.52 8.87 25.22
C MET A 3 17.79 9.45 24.01
N HIS A 4 17.76 8.71 22.90
CA HIS A 4 16.84 9.00 21.81
C HIS A 4 15.45 8.53 22.25
N ALA A 5 14.65 9.46 22.80
CA ALA A 5 13.24 9.22 23.05
C ALA A 5 12.57 8.87 21.72
N GLN A 6 11.98 7.67 21.64
CA GLN A 6 11.13 7.30 20.53
C GLN A 6 9.99 8.33 20.45
N PRO A 7 9.74 8.96 19.28
CA PRO A 7 8.65 9.91 19.13
C PRO A 7 7.34 9.25 19.58
N GLN A 8 6.61 9.90 20.49
CA GLN A 8 5.32 9.39 20.95
C GLN A 8 4.36 9.22 19.76
N ARG A 9 3.66 8.10 19.71
CA ARG A 9 2.66 7.83 18.66
C ARG A 9 1.49 8.81 18.77
N THR A 10 0.99 9.26 17.63
CA THR A 10 -0.26 10.04 17.58
C THR A 10 -1.48 9.12 17.76
N PRO A 11 -2.65 9.65 18.16
CA PRO A 11 -3.89 8.89 18.19
C PRO A 11 -4.23 8.22 16.85
N ALA A 12 -3.95 8.89 15.72
CA ALA A 12 -4.17 8.32 14.39
C ALA A 12 -3.22 7.15 14.08
N GLU A 13 -1.96 7.24 14.50
CA GLU A 13 -1.00 6.13 14.37
C GLU A 13 -1.44 4.92 15.19
N THR A 14 -1.88 5.14 16.43
CA THR A 14 -2.43 4.08 17.29
C THR A 14 -3.66 3.45 16.64
N ALA A 15 -4.63 4.25 16.18
CA ALA A 15 -5.84 3.75 15.55
C ALA A 15 -5.56 2.90 14.30
N LEU A 16 -4.60 3.30 13.46
CA LEU A 16 -4.21 2.50 12.29
C LEU A 16 -3.58 1.16 12.69
N ILE A 17 -2.74 1.15 13.73
CA ILE A 17 -2.07 -0.06 14.22
C ILE A 17 -3.09 -1.04 14.82
N ASP A 18 -3.98 -0.53 15.67
CA ASP A 18 -4.99 -1.33 16.34
C ASP A 18 -5.98 -1.91 15.32
N ALA A 19 -6.49 -1.07 14.43
CA ALA A 19 -7.43 -1.49 13.40
C ALA A 19 -6.79 -2.50 12.41
N PHE A 20 -5.48 -2.46 12.19
CA PHE A 20 -4.78 -3.50 11.42
C PHE A 20 -4.69 -4.81 12.23
N GLY A 21 -4.28 -4.72 13.50
CA GLY A 21 -4.14 -5.88 14.39
C GLY A 21 -5.44 -6.67 14.56
N GLU A 22 -6.58 -5.99 14.72
CA GLU A 22 -7.90 -6.60 14.85
C GLU A 22 -8.33 -7.42 13.63
N ARG A 23 -7.83 -7.06 12.43
CA ARG A 23 -8.29 -7.63 11.16
C ARG A 23 -7.24 -8.47 10.46
N LEU A 24 -6.01 -8.55 10.96
CA LEU A 24 -4.90 -9.25 10.31
C LEU A 24 -5.27 -10.69 9.94
N SER A 25 -5.96 -11.41 10.83
CA SER A 25 -6.39 -12.80 10.60
C SER A 25 -7.44 -12.96 9.50
N LEU A 26 -8.13 -11.88 9.12
CA LEU A 26 -9.15 -11.86 8.07
C LEU A 26 -8.56 -11.51 6.70
N LEU A 27 -7.31 -11.04 6.64
CA LEU A 27 -6.70 -10.59 5.40
C LEU A 27 -6.15 -11.78 4.60
N PRO A 28 -6.41 -11.85 3.28
CA PRO A 28 -5.81 -12.87 2.43
C PRO A 28 -4.30 -12.62 2.31
N GLY A 29 -3.54 -13.70 2.29
CA GLY A 29 -2.08 -13.69 2.18
C GLY A 29 -1.47 -15.05 2.49
N ASP A 30 -0.50 -15.45 1.68
CA ASP A 30 0.43 -16.52 2.05
C ASP A 30 1.55 -15.99 2.99
N GLY A 31 2.50 -16.84 3.36
CA GLY A 31 3.60 -16.44 4.24
C GLY A 31 4.43 -15.28 3.70
N ALA A 32 4.67 -15.23 2.37
CA ALA A 32 5.42 -14.14 1.76
C ALA A 32 4.65 -12.81 1.82
N VAL A 33 3.33 -12.83 1.56
CA VAL A 33 2.47 -11.65 1.73
C VAL A 33 2.43 -11.19 3.19
N MET A 34 2.37 -12.11 4.16
CA MET A 34 2.36 -11.75 5.58
C MET A 34 3.64 -11.01 5.99
N MET A 35 4.81 -11.45 5.52
CA MET A 35 6.06 -10.72 5.74
C MET A 35 6.00 -9.28 5.21
N LYS A 36 5.41 -9.07 4.02
CA LYS A 36 5.26 -7.72 3.44
C LYS A 36 4.32 -6.83 4.26
N ARG A 37 3.27 -7.42 4.85
CA ARG A 37 2.37 -6.69 5.76
C ARG A 37 3.06 -6.33 7.07
N ASP A 38 3.85 -7.24 7.61
CA ASP A 38 4.66 -6.99 8.82
C ASP A 38 5.63 -5.84 8.59
N ASP A 39 6.36 -5.84 7.47
CA ASP A 39 7.24 -4.72 7.10
C ASP A 39 6.48 -3.39 6.98
N ALA A 40 5.29 -3.41 6.36
CA ALA A 40 4.45 -2.22 6.19
C ALA A 40 3.92 -1.67 7.53
N ILE A 41 3.46 -2.53 8.44
CA ILE A 41 2.98 -2.08 9.75
C ILE A 41 4.12 -1.60 10.65
N GLU A 42 5.30 -2.21 10.55
CA GLU A 42 6.50 -1.72 11.24
C GLU A 42 6.91 -0.32 10.77
N ALA A 43 6.70 0.02 9.49
CA ALA A 43 6.91 1.37 9.00
C ALA A 43 5.94 2.38 9.66
N ILE A 44 4.66 2.03 9.81
CA ILE A 44 3.67 2.88 10.50
C ILE A 44 4.01 3.01 11.98
N LYS A 45 4.48 1.94 12.63
CA LYS A 45 4.90 1.93 14.04
C LYS A 45 6.08 2.86 14.33
N ARG A 46 6.93 3.14 13.34
CA ARG A 46 8.02 4.14 13.39
C ARG A 46 7.52 5.58 13.23
N GLY A 47 6.27 5.76 12.85
CA GLY A 47 5.58 7.04 12.70
C GLY A 47 5.20 7.34 11.26
N LEU A 48 4.10 8.06 11.09
CA LEU A 48 3.68 8.58 9.80
C LEU A 48 4.66 9.66 9.31
N PRO A 49 4.84 9.76 7.98
CA PRO A 49 5.72 10.76 7.41
C PRO A 49 5.21 12.18 7.68
N SER A 50 6.17 13.08 7.88
CA SER A 50 5.96 14.52 8.10
C SER A 50 6.81 15.32 7.13
N ARG A 51 6.75 16.66 7.19
CA ARG A 51 7.56 17.56 6.35
C ARG A 51 9.08 17.39 6.49
N ARG A 52 9.55 16.62 7.49
CA ARG A 52 10.96 16.26 7.66
C ARG A 52 11.45 15.25 6.63
N VAL A 53 10.55 14.52 5.99
CA VAL A 53 10.85 13.60 4.90
C VAL A 53 10.69 14.35 3.59
N GLU A 54 11.72 14.33 2.74
CA GLU A 54 11.76 15.11 1.49
C GLU A 54 10.53 14.87 0.60
N SER A 55 10.13 13.61 0.41
CA SER A 55 8.95 13.24 -0.38
C SER A 55 7.60 13.70 0.20
N TRP A 56 7.60 14.20 1.44
CA TRP A 56 6.41 14.68 2.15
C TRP A 56 6.54 16.16 2.56
N HIS A 57 7.52 16.89 2.02
CA HIS A 57 7.79 18.29 2.36
C HIS A 57 6.54 19.18 2.19
N TYR A 58 5.75 18.92 1.14
CA TYR A 58 4.55 19.68 0.82
C TYR A 58 3.25 19.04 1.30
N THR A 59 3.29 17.86 1.92
CA THR A 59 2.10 17.15 2.42
C THR A 59 2.43 16.45 3.74
N ASP A 60 2.07 17.05 4.87
CA ASP A 60 2.35 16.47 6.18
C ASP A 60 1.27 15.45 6.57
N LEU A 61 1.46 14.18 6.20
CA LEU A 61 0.46 13.13 6.46
C LEU A 61 0.21 12.93 7.95
N ARG A 62 1.27 12.94 8.78
CA ARG A 62 1.15 12.80 10.23
C ARG A 62 0.27 13.89 10.82
N ARG A 63 0.45 15.15 10.41
CA ARG A 63 -0.43 16.25 10.83
C ARG A 63 -1.85 16.10 10.28
N LEU A 64 -2.01 15.75 9.00
CA LEU A 64 -3.32 15.65 8.36
C LEU A 64 -4.21 14.58 9.00
N LEU A 65 -3.66 13.41 9.32
CA LEU A 65 -4.39 12.34 10.02
C LEU A 65 -4.57 12.63 11.51
N ASN A 66 -3.71 13.42 12.15
CA ASN A 66 -3.96 13.83 13.53
C ASN A 66 -5.10 14.86 13.64
N LEU A 67 -5.36 15.62 12.58
CA LEU A 67 -6.48 16.57 12.52
C LEU A 67 -7.80 15.91 12.12
N ASN A 68 -7.75 14.73 11.49
CA ASN A 68 -8.93 14.00 11.03
C ASN A 68 -8.89 12.58 11.59
N PRO A 69 -9.76 12.22 12.55
CA PRO A 69 -9.73 10.90 13.17
C PRO A 69 -9.86 9.81 12.11
N VAL A 70 -9.10 8.73 12.30
CA VAL A 70 -9.24 7.52 11.50
C VAL A 70 -10.61 6.92 11.84
N PRO A 71 -11.53 6.79 10.88
CA PRO A 71 -12.84 6.23 11.16
C PRO A 71 -12.71 4.74 11.50
N ASP A 72 -13.56 4.28 12.42
CA ASP A 72 -13.69 2.87 12.74
C ASP A 72 -14.17 2.08 11.52
N PHE A 73 -13.80 0.80 11.48
CA PHE A 73 -14.27 -0.08 10.43
C PHE A 73 -15.70 -0.52 10.72
N GLU A 74 -16.60 -0.28 9.78
CA GLU A 74 -18.01 -0.65 9.88
C GLU A 74 -18.33 -1.78 8.88
N PRO A 75 -18.38 -3.06 9.31
CA PRO A 75 -18.65 -4.18 8.40
C PRO A 75 -20.04 -4.11 7.76
N ALA A 76 -21.01 -3.54 8.49
CA ALA A 76 -22.39 -3.39 8.04
C ALA A 76 -22.59 -2.19 7.10
N ALA A 77 -21.55 -1.38 6.85
CA ALA A 77 -21.63 -0.26 5.92
C ALA A 77 -21.99 -0.77 4.52
N THR A 78 -23.20 -0.43 4.09
CA THR A 78 -23.71 -0.84 2.78
C THR A 78 -23.18 0.10 1.70
N ALA A 79 -21.99 -0.20 1.17
CA ALA A 79 -21.48 0.46 -0.02
C ALA A 79 -22.22 -0.05 -1.26
N LYS A 80 -22.63 0.85 -2.14
CA LYS A 80 -23.34 0.51 -3.39
C LYS A 80 -22.40 0.68 -4.58
N ALA A 81 -22.42 -0.29 -5.49
CA ALA A 81 -21.73 -0.15 -6.77
C ALA A 81 -22.32 1.03 -7.55
N MET A 82 -21.44 1.85 -8.13
CA MET A 82 -21.85 2.96 -8.99
C MET A 82 -22.09 2.46 -10.41
N ALA A 83 -22.96 3.15 -11.14
CA ALA A 83 -23.13 2.94 -12.58
C ALA A 83 -21.84 3.30 -13.33
N PRO A 84 -21.61 2.72 -14.52
CA PRO A 84 -20.48 3.10 -15.37
C PRO A 84 -20.50 4.61 -15.67
N VAL A 85 -19.34 5.26 -15.60
CA VAL A 85 -19.21 6.69 -15.95
C VAL A 85 -19.39 6.90 -17.46
N LEU A 86 -18.90 5.94 -18.25
CA LEU A 86 -19.05 5.91 -19.70
C LEU A 86 -19.93 4.72 -20.09
N GLU A 87 -20.87 4.95 -20.99
CA GLU A 87 -21.74 3.91 -21.53
C GLU A 87 -20.93 2.76 -22.15
N GLY A 88 -21.36 1.52 -21.90
CA GLY A 88 -20.67 0.32 -22.36
C GLY A 88 -19.41 -0.08 -21.57
N SER A 89 -19.00 0.71 -20.56
CA SER A 89 -17.83 0.37 -19.75
C SER A 89 -18.14 -0.69 -18.68
N ALA A 90 -17.18 -1.58 -18.46
CA ALA A 90 -17.20 -2.53 -17.37
C ALA A 90 -16.85 -1.85 -16.03
N VAL A 91 -17.53 -2.23 -14.95
CA VAL A 91 -17.26 -1.72 -13.60
C VAL A 91 -16.71 -2.86 -12.73
N LEU A 92 -15.61 -2.59 -12.04
CA LEU A 92 -14.97 -3.47 -11.08
C LEU A 92 -15.14 -2.89 -9.68
N PRO A 93 -16.25 -3.15 -8.98
CA PRO A 93 -16.50 -2.52 -7.69
C PRO A 93 -15.61 -3.13 -6.61
N VAL A 94 -15.02 -2.24 -5.81
CA VAL A 94 -14.37 -2.57 -4.54
C VAL A 94 -15.16 -1.85 -3.45
N LEU A 95 -15.92 -2.61 -2.68
CA LEU A 95 -16.86 -2.12 -1.68
C LEU A 95 -16.28 -2.41 -0.30
N ASN A 96 -16.00 -1.35 0.46
CA ASN A 96 -15.37 -1.43 1.78
C ASN A 96 -14.09 -2.30 1.80
N GLY A 97 -13.25 -2.16 0.78
CA GLY A 97 -12.00 -2.92 0.62
C GLY A 97 -12.15 -4.34 0.06
N ALA A 98 -13.36 -4.82 -0.22
CA ALA A 98 -13.61 -6.16 -0.77
C ALA A 98 -14.18 -6.11 -2.21
N SER A 99 -13.71 -7.02 -3.06
CA SER A 99 -14.25 -7.21 -4.41
C SER A 99 -15.00 -8.54 -4.49
N THR A 100 -16.29 -8.53 -4.17
CA THR A 100 -17.15 -9.73 -4.16
C THR A 100 -18.07 -9.83 -5.37
N ALA A 101 -18.21 -8.75 -6.15
CA ALA A 101 -19.04 -8.74 -7.34
C ALA A 101 -18.52 -9.71 -8.41
N LYS A 102 -19.43 -10.13 -9.30
CA LYS A 102 -19.09 -10.93 -10.48
C LYS A 102 -18.14 -10.12 -11.37
N LEU A 103 -17.04 -10.74 -11.79
CA LEU A 103 -16.09 -10.09 -12.69
C LEU A 103 -16.73 -9.95 -14.09
N PRO A 104 -16.66 -8.77 -14.71
CA PRO A 104 -17.11 -8.57 -16.08
C PRO A 104 -16.17 -9.31 -17.05
N ALA A 105 -16.75 -9.88 -18.10
CA ALA A 105 -15.98 -10.39 -19.23
C ALA A 105 -15.76 -9.24 -20.20
N VAL A 106 -14.50 -8.91 -20.45
CA VAL A 106 -14.09 -7.87 -21.39
C VAL A 106 -13.17 -8.51 -22.42
N GLU A 107 -13.48 -8.33 -23.70
CA GLU A 107 -12.70 -8.91 -24.78
C GLU A 107 -11.24 -8.44 -24.72
N GLY A 108 -10.30 -9.38 -24.81
CA GLY A 108 -8.86 -9.10 -24.74
C GLY A 108 -8.31 -8.74 -23.36
N VAL A 109 -9.12 -8.72 -22.29
CA VAL A 109 -8.68 -8.35 -20.94
C VAL A 109 -8.87 -9.49 -19.97
N THR A 110 -7.80 -9.85 -19.26
CA THR A 110 -7.86 -10.80 -18.14
C THR A 110 -8.06 -10.03 -16.84
N VAL A 111 -9.13 -10.36 -16.12
CA VAL A 111 -9.44 -9.78 -14.81
C VAL A 111 -9.33 -10.85 -13.74
N GLN A 112 -8.57 -10.58 -12.67
CA GLN A 112 -8.40 -11.45 -11.51
C GLN A 112 -8.53 -10.64 -10.23
N ARG A 113 -9.03 -11.26 -9.15
CA ARG A 113 -9.12 -10.57 -7.86
C ARG A 113 -7.76 -10.57 -7.18
N LEU A 114 -7.36 -9.39 -6.70
CA LEU A 114 -6.14 -9.27 -5.91
C LEU A 114 -6.16 -10.16 -4.67
N SER A 115 -7.32 -10.36 -4.02
CA SER A 115 -7.46 -11.25 -2.86
C SER A 115 -7.09 -12.71 -3.17
N GLU A 116 -7.42 -13.20 -4.36
CA GLU A 116 -7.07 -14.56 -4.80
C GLU A 116 -5.55 -14.66 -5.01
N LYS A 117 -4.95 -13.64 -5.64
CA LYS A 117 -3.50 -13.56 -5.88
C LYS A 117 -2.67 -13.33 -4.62
N LEU A 118 -3.25 -12.68 -3.60
CA LEU A 118 -2.63 -12.57 -2.29
C LEU A 118 -2.64 -13.92 -1.57
N THR A 119 -3.73 -14.68 -1.70
CA THR A 119 -3.86 -16.01 -1.11
C THR A 119 -2.87 -17.01 -1.72
N ASP A 120 -2.64 -16.94 -3.03
CA ASP A 120 -1.68 -17.82 -3.72
C ASP A 120 -0.22 -17.32 -3.70
N GLY A 121 0.02 -16.12 -3.14
CA GLY A 121 1.36 -15.52 -3.01
C GLY A 121 1.96 -14.97 -4.31
N SER A 122 1.29 -15.11 -5.46
CA SER A 122 1.85 -14.80 -6.78
C SER A 122 2.20 -13.33 -7.01
N VAL A 123 1.68 -12.43 -6.16
CA VAL A 123 1.95 -10.98 -6.22
C VAL A 123 2.87 -10.47 -5.11
N ALA A 124 3.40 -11.33 -4.24
CA ALA A 124 4.17 -10.91 -3.06
C ALA A 124 5.41 -10.06 -3.41
N SER A 125 6.08 -10.34 -4.54
CA SER A 125 7.22 -9.55 -5.04
C SER A 125 6.83 -8.13 -5.48
N GLY A 126 5.58 -7.93 -5.89
CA GLY A 126 5.05 -6.62 -6.27
C GLY A 126 4.67 -5.74 -5.08
N LEU A 127 4.71 -6.27 -3.85
CA LEU A 127 4.37 -5.54 -2.63
C LEU A 127 5.59 -4.88 -1.96
N ASP A 128 6.75 -4.89 -2.63
CA ASP A 128 7.94 -4.18 -2.15
C ASP A 128 7.67 -2.67 -2.03
N PRO A 129 8.20 -1.99 -0.99
CA PRO A 129 8.09 -0.54 -0.87
C PRO A 129 8.58 0.18 -2.12
N TYR A 130 7.69 0.94 -2.74
CA TYR A 130 8.03 1.75 -3.90
C TYR A 130 9.05 2.83 -3.51
N GLY A 131 10.11 2.99 -4.30
CA GLY A 131 11.13 4.03 -4.11
C GLY A 131 12.28 3.69 -3.15
N ALA A 132 12.29 2.51 -2.52
CA ALA A 132 13.43 2.07 -1.71
C ALA A 132 14.69 1.74 -2.55
N LYS A 133 14.50 1.49 -3.85
CA LYS A 133 15.56 1.27 -4.85
C LYS A 133 15.64 2.44 -5.83
N ALA A 134 15.94 3.63 -5.34
CA ALA A 134 16.67 4.59 -6.17
C ALA A 134 18.13 4.11 -6.24
N THR A 135 18.41 3.08 -7.03
CA THR A 135 19.79 2.71 -7.33
C THR A 135 20.37 3.84 -8.16
N ILE A 136 21.11 4.74 -7.53
CA ILE A 136 22.13 5.51 -8.22
C ILE A 136 23.10 4.45 -8.73
N VAL A 137 23.03 4.12 -10.02
CA VAL A 137 24.11 3.39 -10.67
C VAL A 137 25.29 4.36 -10.64
N GLU A 138 26.15 4.20 -9.64
CA GLU A 138 27.44 4.85 -9.58
C GLU A 138 28.17 4.46 -10.87
N ARG A 139 28.24 5.43 -11.79
CA ARG A 139 28.95 5.31 -13.06
C ARG A 139 30.40 5.07 -12.69
N GLN A 140 30.84 3.81 -12.71
CA GLN A 140 32.27 3.51 -12.61
C GLN A 140 32.97 4.32 -13.69
N SER A 141 33.81 5.23 -13.23
CA SER A 141 34.82 5.90 -14.03
C SER A 141 35.77 4.83 -14.56
N GLY A 142 35.45 4.30 -15.73
CA GLY A 142 36.35 3.56 -16.57
C GLY A 142 36.49 4.34 -17.86
N GLU A 143 37.67 4.91 -18.10
CA GLU A 143 38.11 5.34 -19.41
C GLU A 143 37.86 4.25 -20.46
N GLY A 144 37.47 4.64 -21.67
CA GLY A 144 37.46 3.72 -22.81
C GLY A 144 36.26 3.90 -23.72
N ILE A 145 36.41 4.80 -24.68
CA ILE A 145 35.50 5.00 -25.79
C ILE A 145 35.49 3.73 -26.65
N GLY A 146 34.32 3.15 -26.93
CA GLY A 146 34.20 2.02 -27.84
C GLY A 146 32.74 1.66 -28.13
N LEU A 147 32.17 2.23 -29.19
CA LEU A 147 31.01 1.67 -29.88
C LEU A 147 31.35 0.25 -30.34
N VAL A 148 30.53 -0.76 -30.03
CA VAL A 148 30.19 -1.82 -30.98
C VAL A 148 28.76 -2.32 -30.71
N SER A 149 27.97 -2.36 -31.77
CA SER A 149 26.66 -2.99 -31.87
C SER A 149 26.81 -4.51 -32.03
N SER A 150 26.01 -5.27 -31.27
CA SER A 150 25.21 -6.45 -31.68
C SER A 150 24.40 -6.91 -30.48
#